data_AF-A0A381CEL8-F1
#
_entry.id   AF-A0A381CEL8-F1
#
_cell.length_a   1.000
_cell.length_b   1.000
_cell.length_c   1.000
_cell.angle_alpha   90.00
_cell.angle_beta   90.00
_cell.angle_gamma   90.00
#
_symmetry.space_group_name_H-M   'P 1'
#
loop_
_entity.id
_entity.type
_entity.pdbx_description
1 polymer ?
#
loop_
_entity_poly.entity_id
_entity_poly.type
_entity_poly.pdbx_seq_one_letter_code
_entity_poly.pdbx_strand_id
1 'polypeptide(L)'
;MHEKLLELHEKLENLHTAVNAIAFPNENLIELGQYTFPFLSAEDLKYLPRMLAKKIEKIKKYTPTAADISSIDAIIEAISEGQPNLQYLNHSQANVSCTAIQSYLVSMLFISNEINELFSFEVLANRELLPKRILNRLELYNSNLNSISEKTGNIEEKINTINEAYDAAEGLPTTLKSLRETNEEISVLKESSIESESIIQKNLTSSSAAIDDIHQTKNEVKQLNENIIKEAEKYLNALKIEAQSYIDKCEEAFRTTTSKGLAGAFEDKAKKLNKSIQFWVAGLVGALISGALVGYTRLHALEAYLADPNSTGLKLLIQLILSILSVGGPLWFAWLATKQIGQRFRLAEDYEFKASVSKAYEGYRREALQLDEDFSQRLFGNALTRLEEPPLRFVEDTAHSSPLMEILSSDNFKKLIEQGGDKIDLVLEKAGLQKKNSEKKDNPIDTKEFKNEDEEK
;
A
#
# COMPACT_ATOMS: atom_id res chain seq x y z
N MET A 1 -96.15 -55.79 -47.30
CA MET A 1 -97.14 -56.17 -46.27
C MET A 1 -96.66 -57.45 -45.63
N HIS A 2 -96.54 -57.47 -44.30
CA HIS A 2 -96.03 -58.64 -43.58
C HIS A 2 -96.94 -59.87 -43.78
N GLU A 3 -96.36 -61.07 -43.80
CA GLU A 3 -97.06 -62.33 -44.13
C GLU A 3 -98.31 -62.55 -43.24
N LYS A 4 -98.19 -62.34 -41.94
CA LYS A 4 -99.31 -62.42 -40.97
C LYS A 4 -100.42 -61.36 -41.16
N LEU A 5 -100.09 -60.18 -41.66
CA LEU A 5 -101.09 -59.15 -41.96
C LEU A 5 -101.84 -59.43 -43.27
N LEU A 6 -101.17 -60.09 -44.22
CA LEU A 6 -101.82 -60.63 -45.41
C LEU A 6 -102.79 -61.77 -45.03
N GLU A 7 -102.35 -62.67 -44.15
CA GLU A 7 -103.20 -63.75 -43.62
C GLU A 7 -104.46 -63.21 -42.93
N LEU A 8 -104.32 -62.22 -42.04
CA LEU A 8 -105.46 -61.56 -41.39
C LEU A 8 -106.38 -60.86 -42.40
N HIS A 9 -105.82 -60.17 -43.39
CA HIS A 9 -106.60 -59.52 -44.45
C HIS A 9 -107.43 -60.54 -45.25
N GLU A 10 -106.83 -61.67 -45.66
CA GLU A 10 -107.54 -62.74 -46.35
C GLU A 10 -108.64 -63.36 -45.48
N LYS A 11 -108.40 -63.57 -44.19
CA LYS A 11 -109.41 -64.09 -43.25
C LYS A 11 -110.60 -63.15 -43.09
N LEU A 12 -110.38 -61.83 -43.05
CA LEU A 12 -111.45 -60.83 -42.98
C LEU A 12 -112.26 -60.73 -44.29
N GLU A 13 -111.61 -60.84 -45.45
CA GLU A 13 -112.31 -60.92 -46.75
C GLU A 13 -113.11 -62.23 -46.90
N ASN A 14 -112.58 -63.34 -46.41
CA ASN A 14 -113.32 -64.60 -46.35
C ASN A 14 -114.53 -64.50 -45.41
N LEU A 15 -114.39 -63.83 -44.27
CA LEU A 15 -115.50 -63.56 -43.35
C LEU A 15 -116.56 -62.65 -43.99
N HIS A 16 -116.13 -61.60 -44.70
CA HIS A 16 -117.04 -60.74 -45.48
C HIS A 16 -117.85 -61.59 -46.48
N THR A 17 -117.18 -62.46 -47.22
CA THR A 17 -117.80 -63.33 -48.22
C THR A 17 -118.81 -64.29 -47.58
N ALA A 18 -118.46 -64.90 -46.44
CA ALA A 18 -119.33 -65.79 -45.69
C ALA A 18 -120.57 -65.08 -45.15
N VAL A 19 -120.43 -63.88 -44.56
CA VAL A 19 -121.55 -63.10 -44.02
C VAL A 19 -122.42 -62.52 -45.14
N ASN A 20 -121.84 -62.19 -46.30
CA ASN A 20 -122.60 -61.71 -47.45
C ASN A 20 -123.50 -62.79 -48.06
N ALA A 21 -123.09 -64.07 -47.99
CA ALA A 21 -123.87 -65.21 -48.46
C ALA A 21 -125.08 -65.55 -47.56
N ILE A 22 -125.16 -64.98 -46.35
CA ILE A 22 -126.29 -65.18 -45.44
C ILE A 22 -127.48 -64.31 -45.87
N ALA A 23 -128.64 -64.94 -46.05
CA ALA A 23 -129.91 -64.25 -46.31
C ALA A 23 -130.56 -63.88 -44.98
N PHE A 24 -130.51 -62.62 -44.57
CA PHE A 24 -131.14 -62.16 -43.34
C PHE A 24 -132.66 -62.06 -43.51
N PRO A 25 -133.47 -62.38 -42.48
CA PRO A 25 -134.92 -62.39 -42.58
C PRO A 25 -135.53 -60.98 -42.73
N ASN A 26 -134.88 -59.95 -42.16
CA ASN A 26 -135.29 -58.54 -42.26
C ASN A 26 -134.09 -57.68 -42.70
N GLU A 27 -134.34 -56.62 -43.47
CA GLU A 27 -133.30 -55.65 -43.87
C GLU A 27 -132.90 -54.73 -42.71
N ASN A 28 -133.87 -54.33 -41.88
CA ASN A 28 -133.66 -53.49 -40.71
C ASN A 28 -133.61 -54.32 -39.43
N LEU A 29 -132.55 -54.19 -38.64
CA LEU A 29 -132.39 -54.97 -37.41
C LEU A 29 -133.32 -54.52 -36.27
N ILE A 30 -133.92 -53.32 -36.37
CA ILE A 30 -134.93 -52.81 -35.42
C ILE A 30 -136.19 -53.69 -35.43
N GLU A 31 -136.49 -54.32 -36.57
CA GLU A 31 -137.70 -55.13 -36.75
C GLU A 31 -137.60 -56.51 -36.09
N LEU A 32 -136.40 -56.92 -35.62
CA LEU A 32 -136.17 -58.21 -34.95
C LEU A 32 -136.53 -58.20 -33.45
N GLY A 33 -136.63 -57.02 -32.82
CA GLY A 33 -137.00 -56.90 -31.41
C GLY A 33 -137.11 -55.45 -30.93
N GLN A 34 -138.06 -55.16 -30.04
CA GLN A 34 -138.17 -53.84 -29.42
C GLN A 34 -136.96 -53.58 -28.52
N TYR A 35 -136.25 -52.48 -28.77
CA TYR A 35 -135.10 -51.99 -27.97
C TYR A 35 -133.82 -52.85 -28.00
N THR A 36 -133.65 -53.77 -28.95
CA THR A 36 -132.49 -54.70 -28.97
C THR A 36 -131.30 -54.20 -29.80
N PHE A 37 -131.53 -53.45 -30.87
CA PHE A 37 -130.48 -52.93 -31.77
C PHE A 37 -130.67 -51.44 -32.06
N PRO A 38 -129.57 -50.65 -32.15
CA PRO A 38 -129.62 -49.33 -32.76
C PRO A 38 -129.94 -49.44 -34.26
N PHE A 39 -130.27 -48.32 -34.92
CA PHE A 39 -130.54 -48.31 -36.37
C PHE A 39 -129.32 -48.80 -37.15
N LEU A 40 -129.39 -50.07 -37.55
CA LEU A 40 -128.38 -50.81 -38.30
C LEU A 40 -129.10 -51.69 -39.31
N SER A 41 -128.57 -51.73 -40.52
CA SER A 41 -129.06 -52.58 -41.60
C SER A 41 -128.29 -53.91 -41.63
N ALA A 42 -128.89 -54.92 -42.26
CA ALA A 42 -128.19 -56.17 -42.57
C ALA A 42 -126.96 -55.93 -43.49
N GLU A 43 -126.95 -54.86 -44.27
CA GLU A 43 -125.82 -54.48 -45.13
C GLU A 43 -124.64 -53.94 -44.31
N ASP A 44 -124.90 -53.25 -43.19
CA ASP A 44 -123.86 -52.78 -42.28
C ASP A 44 -123.11 -53.95 -41.63
N LEU A 45 -123.83 -55.02 -41.25
CA LEU A 45 -123.22 -56.25 -40.73
C LEU A 45 -122.29 -56.89 -41.76
N LYS A 46 -122.69 -56.88 -43.03
CA LYS A 46 -121.86 -57.36 -44.14
C LYS A 46 -120.66 -56.46 -44.36
N TYR A 47 -120.78 -55.15 -44.16
CA TYR A 47 -119.72 -54.18 -44.41
C TYR A 47 -118.59 -54.22 -43.37
N LEU A 48 -118.86 -54.60 -42.12
CA LEU A 48 -117.89 -54.56 -41.02
C LEU A 48 -116.56 -55.31 -41.32
N PRO A 49 -116.55 -56.58 -41.77
CA PRO A 49 -115.29 -57.26 -42.07
C PRO A 49 -114.53 -56.60 -43.22
N ARG A 50 -115.25 -56.09 -44.23
CA ARG A 50 -114.67 -55.39 -45.39
C ARG A 50 -114.06 -54.05 -45.00
N MET A 51 -114.68 -53.32 -44.07
CA MET A 51 -114.15 -52.08 -43.53
C MET A 51 -112.80 -52.31 -42.87
N LEU A 52 -112.69 -53.38 -42.06
CA LEU A 52 -111.46 -53.77 -41.38
C LEU A 52 -110.39 -54.22 -42.37
N ALA A 53 -110.73 -55.05 -43.36
CA ALA A 53 -109.80 -55.45 -44.42
C ALA A 53 -109.21 -54.25 -45.17
N LYS A 54 -110.06 -53.31 -45.62
CA LYS A 54 -109.62 -52.06 -46.28
C LYS A 54 -108.71 -51.19 -45.41
N LYS A 55 -108.88 -51.23 -44.08
CA LYS A 55 -108.03 -50.46 -43.16
C LYS A 55 -106.61 -51.03 -43.14
N ILE A 56 -106.47 -52.36 -43.12
CA ILE A 56 -105.17 -53.03 -43.16
C ILE A 56 -104.49 -52.78 -44.52
N GLU A 57 -105.24 -52.73 -45.63
CA GLU A 57 -104.69 -52.46 -46.98
C GLU A 57 -103.99 -51.09 -47.11
N LYS A 58 -104.48 -50.06 -46.41
CA LYS A 58 -103.91 -48.71 -46.46
C LYS A 58 -102.50 -48.61 -45.87
N ILE A 59 -102.06 -49.62 -45.12
CA ILE A 59 -100.81 -49.59 -44.34
C ILE A 59 -99.88 -50.74 -44.79
N LYS A 60 -99.40 -50.64 -46.04
CA LYS A 60 -98.62 -51.72 -46.70
C LYS A 60 -97.20 -51.93 -46.16
N LYS A 61 -96.66 -50.95 -45.42
CA LYS A 61 -95.25 -50.88 -44.96
C LYS A 61 -95.06 -51.17 -43.45
N TYR A 62 -96.13 -51.49 -42.71
CA TYR A 62 -96.00 -51.82 -41.29
C TYR A 62 -95.31 -53.16 -41.10
N THR A 63 -94.32 -53.20 -40.20
CA THR A 63 -93.61 -54.40 -39.76
C THR A 63 -93.98 -54.68 -38.31
N PRO A 64 -94.79 -55.71 -38.01
CA PRO A 64 -95.24 -55.99 -36.66
C PRO A 64 -94.10 -56.49 -35.77
N THR A 65 -94.11 -56.06 -34.51
CA THR A 65 -93.23 -56.54 -33.43
C THR A 65 -93.65 -57.94 -32.98
N ALA A 66 -92.81 -58.67 -32.24
CA ALA A 66 -93.16 -60.00 -31.72
C ALA A 66 -94.46 -60.02 -30.87
N ALA A 67 -94.73 -58.96 -30.10
CA ALA A 67 -95.99 -58.79 -29.37
C ALA A 67 -97.19 -58.57 -30.32
N ASP A 68 -97.01 -57.71 -31.33
CA ASP A 68 -98.03 -57.44 -32.35
C ASP A 68 -98.40 -58.70 -33.15
N ILE A 69 -97.41 -59.55 -33.45
CA ILE A 69 -97.64 -60.85 -34.12
C ILE A 69 -98.55 -61.74 -33.26
N SER A 70 -98.33 -61.78 -31.94
CA SER A 70 -99.18 -62.53 -31.01
C SER A 70 -100.62 -62.01 -30.99
N SER A 71 -100.82 -60.69 -31.02
CA SER A 71 -102.17 -60.11 -31.10
C SER A 71 -102.84 -60.38 -32.45
N ILE A 72 -102.08 -60.31 -33.55
CA ILE A 72 -102.57 -60.66 -34.89
C ILE A 72 -103.00 -62.13 -34.95
N ASP A 73 -102.20 -63.04 -34.39
CA ASP A 73 -102.53 -64.46 -34.34
C ASP A 73 -103.78 -64.73 -33.50
N ALA A 74 -103.96 -64.05 -32.35
CA ALA A 74 -105.18 -64.15 -31.54
C ALA A 74 -106.43 -63.67 -32.29
N ILE A 75 -106.32 -62.63 -33.13
CA ILE A 75 -107.42 -62.18 -33.99
C ILE A 75 -107.73 -63.23 -35.08
N ILE A 76 -106.71 -63.80 -35.71
CA ILE A 76 -106.87 -64.84 -36.74
C ILE A 76 -107.54 -66.08 -36.15
N GLU A 77 -107.17 -66.47 -34.94
CA GLU A 77 -107.77 -67.56 -34.17
C GLU A 77 -109.24 -67.25 -33.85
N ALA A 78 -109.54 -66.08 -33.29
CA ALA A 78 -110.91 -65.66 -32.98
C ALA A 78 -111.84 -65.63 -34.21
N ILE A 79 -111.33 -65.20 -35.37
CA ILE A 79 -112.08 -65.23 -36.64
C ILE A 79 -112.31 -66.68 -37.11
N SER A 80 -111.30 -67.54 -36.98
CA SER A 80 -111.36 -68.92 -37.44
C SER A 80 -112.28 -69.78 -36.56
N GLU A 81 -112.20 -69.64 -35.23
CA GLU A 81 -113.07 -70.35 -34.28
C GLU A 81 -114.50 -69.82 -34.24
N GLY A 82 -114.71 -68.53 -34.59
CA GLY A 82 -116.03 -67.92 -34.65
C GLY A 82 -116.87 -68.29 -35.89
N GLN A 83 -116.24 -68.86 -36.93
CA GLN A 83 -116.88 -69.17 -38.21
C GLN A 83 -118.11 -70.11 -38.13
N PRO A 84 -118.14 -71.17 -37.29
CA PRO A 84 -119.31 -72.04 -37.14
C PRO A 84 -120.53 -71.31 -36.57
N ASN A 85 -120.32 -70.26 -35.78
CA ASN A 85 -121.41 -69.53 -35.12
C ASN A 85 -122.15 -68.58 -36.07
N LEU A 86 -121.63 -68.35 -37.27
CA LEU A 86 -122.26 -67.52 -38.29
C LEU A 86 -123.61 -68.09 -38.78
N GLN A 87 -123.78 -69.42 -38.71
CA GLN A 87 -125.03 -70.08 -39.12
C GLN A 87 -126.24 -69.67 -38.25
N TYR A 88 -126.01 -69.26 -37.01
CA TYR A 88 -127.06 -68.84 -36.09
C TYR A 88 -127.54 -67.40 -36.31
N LEU A 89 -126.85 -66.63 -37.16
CA LEU A 89 -127.27 -65.26 -37.53
C LEU A 89 -128.59 -65.22 -38.30
N ASN A 90 -128.93 -66.30 -39.01
CA ASN A 90 -130.19 -66.48 -39.73
C ASN A 90 -131.07 -67.58 -39.09
N HIS A 91 -130.98 -67.76 -37.77
CA HIS A 91 -131.81 -68.76 -37.09
C HIS A 91 -133.29 -68.34 -37.12
N SER A 92 -134.20 -69.30 -37.32
CA SER A 92 -135.65 -69.08 -37.41
C SER A 92 -136.29 -68.55 -36.11
N GLN A 93 -135.58 -68.61 -34.99
CA GLN A 93 -136.01 -68.09 -33.69
C GLN A 93 -135.35 -66.73 -33.43
N ALA A 94 -136.18 -65.70 -33.25
CA ALA A 94 -135.73 -64.31 -33.04
C ALA A 94 -134.78 -64.16 -31.84
N ASN A 95 -135.00 -64.90 -30.75
CA ASN A 95 -134.13 -64.82 -29.57
C ASN A 95 -132.70 -65.32 -29.85
N VAL A 96 -132.56 -66.35 -30.70
CA VAL A 96 -131.27 -66.95 -31.06
C VAL A 96 -130.54 -66.05 -32.05
N SER A 97 -131.24 -65.54 -33.08
CA SER A 97 -130.64 -64.64 -34.07
C SER A 97 -130.25 -63.30 -33.46
N CYS A 98 -131.06 -62.72 -32.56
CA CYS A 98 -130.70 -61.49 -31.84
C CYS A 98 -129.43 -61.67 -31.01
N THR A 99 -129.34 -62.76 -30.24
CA THR A 99 -128.15 -63.04 -29.41
C THR A 99 -126.91 -63.28 -30.29
N ALA A 100 -127.05 -63.98 -31.42
CA ALA A 100 -125.95 -64.22 -32.36
C ALA A 100 -125.44 -62.92 -33.01
N ILE A 101 -126.35 -62.02 -33.42
CA ILE A 101 -125.98 -60.73 -34.02
C ILE A 101 -125.29 -59.83 -32.99
N GLN A 102 -125.75 -59.81 -31.74
CA GLN A 102 -125.09 -59.05 -30.65
C GLN A 102 -123.67 -59.56 -30.39
N SER A 103 -123.51 -60.88 -30.25
CA SER A 103 -122.19 -61.50 -30.08
C SER A 103 -121.26 -61.22 -31.27
N TYR A 104 -121.79 -61.27 -32.50
CA TYR A 104 -121.02 -60.93 -33.70
C TYR A 104 -120.56 -59.47 -33.70
N LEU A 105 -121.43 -58.52 -33.35
CA LEU A 105 -121.07 -57.10 -33.24
C LEU A 105 -120.01 -56.86 -32.16
N VAL A 106 -120.11 -57.54 -31.01
CA VAL A 106 -119.11 -57.48 -29.94
C VAL A 106 -117.76 -58.04 -30.42
N SER A 107 -117.75 -59.17 -31.14
CA SER A 107 -116.53 -59.72 -31.72
C SER A 107 -115.92 -58.78 -32.77
N MET A 108 -116.73 -58.18 -33.65
CA MET A 108 -116.24 -57.18 -34.61
C MET A 108 -115.70 -55.93 -33.92
N LEU A 109 -116.30 -55.50 -32.80
CA LEU A 109 -115.81 -54.39 -31.99
C LEU A 109 -114.45 -54.72 -31.35
N PHE A 110 -114.31 -55.93 -30.77
CA PHE A 110 -113.05 -56.41 -30.23
C PHE A 110 -111.95 -56.41 -31.29
N ILE A 111 -112.20 -57.04 -32.44
CA ILE A 111 -111.26 -57.08 -33.56
C ILE A 111 -110.92 -55.66 -34.04
N SER A 112 -111.92 -54.77 -34.14
CA SER A 112 -111.68 -53.39 -34.52
C SER A 112 -110.80 -52.65 -33.51
N ASN A 113 -110.94 -52.92 -32.22
CA ASN A 113 -110.14 -52.28 -31.18
C ASN A 113 -108.69 -52.75 -31.22
N GLU A 114 -108.46 -54.05 -31.32
CA GLU A 114 -107.11 -54.62 -31.45
C GLU A 114 -106.41 -54.09 -32.71
N ILE A 115 -107.12 -54.05 -33.84
CA ILE A 115 -106.59 -53.45 -35.07
C ILE A 115 -106.29 -51.95 -34.89
N ASN A 116 -107.05 -51.22 -34.07
CA ASN A 116 -106.76 -49.80 -33.80
C ASN A 116 -105.51 -49.63 -32.94
N GLU A 117 -105.32 -50.47 -31.94
CA GLU A 117 -104.19 -50.44 -31.02
C GLU A 117 -102.87 -50.72 -31.74
N LEU A 118 -102.87 -51.71 -32.64
CA LEU A 118 -101.77 -52.02 -33.57
C LEU A 118 -101.34 -50.81 -34.43
N PHE A 119 -102.21 -49.81 -34.60
CA PHE A 119 -101.96 -48.62 -35.42
C PHE A 119 -101.99 -47.30 -34.62
N SER A 120 -101.76 -47.35 -33.31
CA SER A 120 -101.74 -46.15 -32.45
C SER A 120 -100.52 -45.24 -32.71
N PHE A 121 -100.66 -43.93 -32.46
CA PHE A 121 -99.58 -42.95 -32.65
C PHE A 121 -98.31 -43.22 -31.83
N GLU A 122 -98.44 -43.97 -30.73
CA GLU A 122 -97.34 -44.33 -29.83
C GLU A 122 -96.45 -45.44 -30.42
N VAL A 123 -97.05 -46.36 -31.18
CA VAL A 123 -96.33 -47.46 -31.86
C VAL A 123 -95.70 -47.00 -33.18
N LEU A 124 -96.24 -45.94 -33.80
CA LEU A 124 -95.71 -45.32 -35.02
C LEU A 124 -94.46 -44.44 -34.74
N ALA A 125 -93.39 -45.03 -34.18
CA ALA A 125 -92.11 -44.35 -33.95
C ALA A 125 -91.33 -44.01 -35.24
N ASN A 126 -91.83 -44.47 -36.40
CA ASN A 126 -91.14 -44.33 -37.67
C ASN A 126 -91.53 -43.04 -38.39
N ARG A 127 -90.55 -42.17 -38.71
CA ARG A 127 -90.72 -40.84 -39.34
C ARG A 127 -91.57 -40.87 -40.61
N GLU A 128 -91.57 -41.97 -41.35
CA GLU A 128 -92.35 -42.15 -42.59
C GLU A 128 -93.85 -42.41 -42.37
N LEU A 129 -94.27 -42.73 -41.14
CA LEU A 129 -95.65 -43.07 -40.79
C LEU A 129 -96.41 -41.88 -40.18
N LEU A 130 -95.72 -40.77 -39.89
CA LEU A 130 -96.34 -39.55 -39.37
C LEU A 130 -97.00 -38.69 -40.46
N PRO A 131 -98.09 -37.97 -40.14
CA PRO A 131 -98.71 -37.03 -41.06
C PRO A 131 -97.73 -35.93 -41.52
N LYS A 132 -97.64 -35.70 -42.84
CA LYS A 132 -96.72 -34.73 -43.47
C LYS A 132 -96.75 -33.31 -42.86
N ARG A 133 -97.91 -32.86 -42.36
CA ARG A 133 -98.06 -31.51 -41.75
C ARG A 133 -97.28 -31.36 -40.44
N ILE A 134 -97.16 -32.43 -39.67
CA ILE A 134 -96.43 -32.42 -38.39
C ILE A 134 -94.92 -32.37 -38.68
N LEU A 135 -94.49 -33.18 -39.65
CA LEU A 135 -93.10 -33.28 -40.08
C LEU A 135 -92.55 -31.93 -40.57
N ASN A 136 -93.30 -31.23 -41.45
CA ASN A 136 -92.90 -29.91 -41.95
C ASN A 136 -92.81 -28.84 -40.84
N ARG A 137 -93.69 -28.90 -39.83
CA ARG A 137 -93.64 -27.95 -38.69
C ARG A 137 -92.42 -28.20 -37.81
N LEU A 138 -92.07 -29.45 -37.60
CA LEU A 138 -90.92 -29.85 -36.79
C LEU A 138 -89.61 -29.41 -37.47
N GLU A 139 -89.51 -29.57 -38.80
CA GLU A 139 -88.38 -29.07 -39.59
C GLU A 139 -88.25 -27.54 -39.52
N LEU A 140 -89.37 -26.80 -39.61
CA LEU A 140 -89.37 -25.34 -39.45
C LEU A 140 -88.91 -24.90 -38.06
N TYR A 141 -89.38 -25.56 -37.00
CA TYR A 141 -88.94 -25.22 -35.64
C TYR A 141 -87.46 -25.52 -35.39
N ASN A 142 -86.95 -26.64 -35.91
CA ASN A 142 -85.52 -26.94 -35.85
C ASN A 142 -84.68 -25.89 -36.61
N SER A 143 -85.15 -25.45 -37.78
CA SER A 143 -84.47 -24.38 -38.54
C SER A 143 -84.44 -23.06 -37.76
N ASN A 144 -85.55 -22.69 -37.12
CA ASN A 144 -85.61 -21.49 -36.29
C ASN A 144 -84.66 -21.56 -35.09
N LEU A 145 -84.61 -22.70 -34.39
CA LEU A 145 -83.69 -22.91 -33.26
C LEU A 145 -82.22 -22.80 -33.68
N ASN A 146 -81.85 -23.37 -34.82
CA ASN A 146 -80.50 -23.24 -35.36
C ASN A 146 -80.15 -21.79 -35.69
N SER A 147 -81.08 -21.02 -36.27
CA SER A 147 -80.86 -19.61 -36.56
C SER A 147 -80.70 -18.75 -35.31
N ILE A 148 -81.39 -19.11 -34.22
CA ILE A 148 -81.26 -18.44 -32.92
C ILE A 148 -79.88 -18.73 -32.33
N SER A 149 -79.42 -19.98 -32.39
CA SER A 149 -78.07 -20.36 -31.94
C SER A 149 -76.98 -19.59 -32.69
N GLU A 150 -77.09 -19.50 -34.02
CA GLU A 150 -76.12 -18.79 -34.87
C GLU A 150 -76.10 -17.28 -34.61
N LYS A 151 -77.27 -16.63 -34.48
CA LYS A 151 -77.35 -15.19 -34.19
C LYS A 151 -76.92 -14.83 -32.78
N THR A 152 -77.12 -15.73 -31.84
CA THR A 152 -76.84 -15.48 -30.42
C THR A 152 -75.36 -15.70 -30.10
N GLY A 153 -74.66 -16.53 -30.88
CA GLY A 153 -73.26 -16.86 -30.63
C GLY A 153 -73.04 -17.31 -29.18
N ASN A 154 -71.86 -17.02 -28.63
CA ASN A 154 -71.57 -17.28 -27.22
C ASN A 154 -71.85 -16.03 -26.37
N ILE A 155 -73.09 -15.92 -25.86
CA ILE A 155 -73.50 -14.82 -24.96
C ILE A 155 -72.59 -14.72 -23.73
N GLU A 156 -72.09 -15.85 -23.23
CA GLU A 156 -71.27 -15.90 -22.01
C GLU A 156 -69.93 -15.19 -22.20
N GLU A 157 -69.32 -15.32 -23.38
CA GLU A 157 -68.09 -14.60 -23.74
C GLU A 157 -68.32 -13.08 -23.87
N LYS A 158 -69.48 -12.69 -24.41
CA LYS A 158 -69.89 -11.27 -24.48
C LYS A 158 -70.15 -10.67 -23.09
N ILE A 159 -70.73 -11.44 -22.18
CA ILE A 159 -70.96 -11.00 -20.80
C ILE A 159 -69.63 -10.87 -20.05
N ASN A 160 -68.71 -11.82 -20.22
CA ASN A 160 -67.39 -11.76 -19.60
C ASN A 160 -66.60 -10.54 -20.07
N THR A 161 -66.58 -10.26 -21.38
CA THR A 161 -65.90 -9.07 -21.91
C THR A 161 -66.51 -7.75 -21.42
N ILE A 162 -67.83 -7.69 -21.22
CA ILE A 162 -68.49 -6.51 -20.63
C ILE A 162 -68.10 -6.35 -19.16
N ASN A 163 -68.06 -7.44 -18.39
CA ASN A 163 -67.67 -7.40 -16.98
C ASN A 163 -66.18 -7.01 -16.84
N GLU A 164 -65.29 -7.57 -17.65
CA GLU A 164 -63.87 -7.18 -17.66
C GLU A 164 -63.67 -5.70 -18.00
N ALA A 165 -64.40 -5.18 -18.98
CA ALA A 165 -64.35 -3.76 -19.33
C ALA A 165 -64.91 -2.88 -18.21
N TYR A 166 -65.95 -3.34 -17.49
CA TYR A 166 -66.52 -2.65 -16.35
C TYR A 166 -65.53 -2.61 -15.17
N ASP A 167 -64.94 -3.75 -14.82
CA ASP A 167 -63.93 -3.86 -13.75
C ASP A 167 -62.70 -2.99 -14.05
N ALA A 168 -62.25 -2.99 -15.30
CA ALA A 168 -61.14 -2.12 -15.75
C ALA A 168 -61.50 -0.63 -15.68
N ALA A 169 -62.75 -0.26 -15.99
CA ALA A 169 -63.22 1.12 -15.88
C ALA A 169 -63.35 1.56 -14.42
N GLU A 170 -63.78 0.68 -13.52
CA GLU A 170 -63.86 0.95 -12.08
C GLU A 170 -62.45 1.09 -11.44
N GLY A 171 -61.46 0.35 -11.95
CA GLY A 171 -60.05 0.46 -11.57
C GLY A 171 -59.29 1.62 -12.23
N LEU A 172 -59.87 2.32 -13.21
CA LEU A 172 -59.20 3.40 -13.94
C LEU A 172 -58.84 4.61 -13.05
N PRO A 173 -59.71 5.09 -12.13
CA PRO A 173 -59.38 6.23 -11.28
C PRO A 173 -58.23 5.92 -10.30
N THR A 174 -58.18 4.70 -9.75
CA THR A 174 -57.12 4.29 -8.81
C THR A 174 -55.79 4.14 -9.53
N THR A 175 -55.79 3.54 -10.72
CA THR A 175 -54.58 3.44 -11.57
C THR A 175 -54.09 4.82 -12.03
N LEU A 176 -54.99 5.74 -12.41
CA LEU A 176 -54.62 7.13 -12.73
C LEU A 176 -54.05 7.87 -11.52
N LYS A 177 -54.58 7.63 -10.32
CA LYS A 177 -54.06 8.22 -9.09
C LYS A 177 -52.65 7.72 -8.79
N SER A 178 -52.45 6.41 -8.81
CA SER A 178 -51.12 5.80 -8.62
C SER A 178 -50.13 6.27 -9.70
N LEU A 179 -50.57 6.41 -10.96
CA LEU A 179 -49.73 6.94 -12.03
C LEU A 179 -49.34 8.40 -11.81
N ARG A 180 -50.24 9.24 -11.26
CA ARG A 180 -49.89 10.61 -10.88
C ARG A 180 -48.89 10.66 -9.73
N GLU A 181 -49.13 9.89 -8.67
CA GLU A 181 -48.24 9.82 -7.50
C GLU A 181 -46.84 9.36 -7.90
N THR A 182 -46.73 8.28 -8.69
CA THR A 182 -45.45 7.80 -9.24
C THR A 182 -44.76 8.84 -10.13
N ASN A 183 -45.51 9.60 -10.92
CA ASN A 183 -44.94 10.65 -11.75
C ASN A 183 -44.45 11.86 -10.92
N GLU A 184 -45.15 12.21 -9.85
CA GLU A 184 -44.70 13.20 -8.87
C GLU A 184 -43.42 12.73 -8.18
N GLU A 185 -43.36 11.48 -7.71
CA GLU A 185 -42.16 10.87 -7.13
C GLU A 185 -40.98 10.90 -8.11
N ILE A 186 -41.20 10.55 -9.37
CA ILE A 186 -40.19 10.63 -10.43
C ILE A 186 -39.71 12.08 -10.62
N SER A 187 -40.61 13.07 -10.55
CA SER A 187 -40.23 14.47 -10.70
C SER A 187 -39.33 14.96 -9.55
N VAL A 188 -39.65 14.59 -8.31
CA VAL A 188 -38.84 14.88 -7.12
C VAL A 188 -37.49 14.17 -7.20
N LEU A 189 -37.48 12.91 -7.62
CA LEU A 189 -36.25 12.13 -7.77
C LEU A 189 -35.36 12.68 -8.88
N LYS A 190 -35.94 13.20 -9.96
CA LYS A 190 -35.22 13.90 -11.02
C LYS A 190 -34.58 15.20 -10.51
N GLU A 191 -35.30 15.99 -9.73
CA GLU A 191 -34.79 17.26 -9.19
C GLU A 191 -33.63 17.03 -8.21
N SER A 192 -33.80 16.10 -7.27
CA SER A 192 -32.72 15.68 -6.36
C SER A 192 -31.50 15.08 -7.08
N SER A 193 -31.70 14.37 -8.19
CA SER A 193 -30.60 13.85 -9.01
C SER A 193 -29.83 14.97 -9.71
N ILE A 194 -30.52 16.01 -10.20
CA ILE A 194 -29.88 17.18 -10.81
C ILE A 194 -29.07 17.95 -9.76
N GLU A 195 -29.62 18.12 -8.56
CA GLU A 195 -28.90 18.77 -7.45
C GLU A 195 -27.65 17.98 -7.05
N SER A 196 -27.79 16.65 -6.94
CA SER A 196 -26.67 15.75 -6.64
C SER A 196 -25.59 15.82 -7.72
N GLU A 197 -25.98 15.85 -8.99
CA GLU A 197 -25.04 16.02 -10.12
C GLU A 197 -24.29 17.36 -10.03
N SER A 198 -24.98 18.44 -9.70
CA SER A 198 -24.37 19.77 -9.49
C SER A 198 -23.36 19.75 -8.34
N ILE A 199 -23.70 19.12 -7.21
CA ILE A 199 -22.78 18.96 -6.06
C ILE A 199 -21.56 18.13 -6.45
N ILE A 200 -21.75 17.02 -7.18
CA ILE A 200 -20.65 16.17 -7.66
C ILE A 200 -19.73 16.97 -8.59
N GLN A 201 -20.26 17.75 -9.53
CA GLN A 201 -19.44 18.59 -10.40
C GLN A 201 -18.67 19.64 -9.61
N LYS A 202 -19.32 20.32 -8.65
CA LYS A 202 -18.65 21.29 -7.78
C LYS A 202 -17.51 20.64 -7.01
N ASN A 203 -17.73 19.49 -6.40
CA ASN A 203 -16.71 18.75 -5.67
C ASN A 203 -15.55 18.32 -6.59
N LEU A 204 -15.84 17.90 -7.81
CA LEU A 204 -14.84 17.51 -8.79
C LEU A 204 -13.97 18.71 -9.20
N THR A 205 -14.56 19.88 -9.45
CA THR A 205 -13.81 21.12 -9.75
C THR A 205 -12.96 21.60 -8.56
N SER A 206 -13.46 21.50 -7.33
CA SER A 206 -12.66 21.83 -6.14
C SER A 206 -11.53 20.83 -5.91
N SER A 207 -11.77 19.55 -6.23
CA SER A 207 -10.75 18.50 -6.09
C SER A 207 -9.65 18.66 -7.13
N SER A 208 -9.99 18.98 -8.39
CA SER A 208 -8.98 19.28 -9.41
C SER A 208 -8.14 20.51 -9.05
N ALA A 209 -8.76 21.57 -8.55
CA ALA A 209 -8.03 22.75 -8.06
C ALA A 209 -7.09 22.40 -6.89
N ALA A 210 -7.55 21.59 -5.94
CA ALA A 210 -6.70 21.12 -4.83
C ALA A 210 -5.53 20.25 -5.31
N ILE A 211 -5.71 19.43 -6.36
CA ILE A 211 -4.63 18.65 -6.98
C ILE A 211 -3.59 19.58 -7.60
N ASP A 212 -4.02 20.63 -8.31
CA ASP A 212 -3.12 21.62 -8.90
C ASP A 212 -2.33 22.37 -7.81
N ASP A 213 -2.99 22.78 -6.73
CA ASP A 213 -2.34 23.41 -5.56
C ASP A 213 -1.29 22.48 -4.90
N ILE A 214 -1.60 21.19 -4.78
CA ILE A 214 -0.66 20.18 -4.27
C ILE A 214 0.56 20.05 -5.21
N HIS A 215 0.33 20.03 -6.52
CA HIS A 215 1.41 19.98 -7.51
C HIS A 215 2.30 21.22 -7.46
N GLN A 216 1.71 22.40 -7.31
CA GLN A 216 2.46 23.64 -7.13
C GLN A 216 3.28 23.60 -5.84
N THR A 217 2.65 23.27 -4.71
CA THR A 217 3.31 23.16 -3.39
C THR A 217 4.46 22.15 -3.44
N LYS A 218 4.27 21.00 -4.09
CA LYS A 218 5.33 19.99 -4.26
C LYS A 218 6.53 20.55 -5.03
N ASN A 219 6.29 21.32 -6.09
CA ASN A 219 7.36 21.95 -6.87
C ASN A 219 8.09 23.02 -6.06
N GLU A 220 7.36 23.86 -5.31
CA GLU A 220 7.93 24.87 -4.42
C GLU A 220 8.78 24.23 -3.33
N VAL A 221 8.30 23.17 -2.67
CA VAL A 221 9.05 22.41 -1.66
C VAL A 221 10.33 21.80 -2.26
N LYS A 222 10.25 21.26 -3.48
CA LYS A 222 11.43 20.71 -4.16
C LYS A 222 12.47 21.80 -4.43
N GLN A 223 12.04 22.96 -4.93
CA GLN A 223 12.93 24.10 -5.18
C GLN A 223 13.54 24.64 -3.89
N LEU A 224 12.74 24.78 -2.82
CA LEU A 224 13.23 25.20 -1.51
C LEU A 224 14.27 24.22 -0.96
N ASN A 225 14.03 22.92 -1.06
CA ASN A 225 14.98 21.90 -0.61
C ASN A 225 16.29 21.98 -1.39
N GLU A 226 16.23 22.08 -2.72
CA GLU A 226 17.43 22.25 -3.56
C GLU A 226 18.20 23.54 -3.21
N ASN A 227 17.51 24.63 -2.92
CA ASN A 227 18.13 25.90 -2.53
C ASN A 227 18.78 25.82 -1.13
N ILE A 228 18.09 25.22 -0.15
CA ILE A 228 18.62 25.01 1.20
C ILE A 228 19.88 24.13 1.16
N ILE A 229 19.88 23.05 0.38
CA ILE A 229 21.06 22.19 0.22
C ILE A 229 22.23 22.98 -0.35
N LYS A 230 22.01 23.75 -1.43
CA LYS A 230 23.07 24.59 -2.03
C LYS A 230 23.61 25.64 -1.07
N GLU A 231 22.74 26.28 -0.29
CA GLU A 231 23.14 27.29 0.68
C GLU A 231 23.89 26.69 1.86
N ALA A 232 23.43 25.54 2.37
CA ALA A 232 24.11 24.77 3.41
C ALA A 232 25.50 24.29 2.96
N GLU A 233 25.61 23.76 1.74
CA GLU A 233 26.89 23.37 1.14
C GLU A 233 27.85 24.56 0.99
N LYS A 234 27.34 25.72 0.55
CA LYS A 234 28.13 26.94 0.43
C LYS A 234 28.63 27.42 1.80
N TYR A 235 27.76 27.42 2.81
CA TYR A 235 28.11 27.82 4.17
C TYR A 235 29.12 26.86 4.81
N LEU A 236 28.93 25.54 4.67
CA LEU A 236 29.86 24.53 5.16
C LEU A 236 31.23 24.64 4.48
N ASN A 237 31.25 24.86 3.16
CA ASN A 237 32.51 25.05 2.44
C ASN A 237 33.22 26.33 2.89
N ALA A 238 32.49 27.44 3.09
CA ALA A 238 33.07 28.67 3.61
C ALA A 238 33.68 28.45 5.01
N LEU A 239 32.94 27.80 5.92
CA LEU A 239 33.41 27.49 7.26
C LEU A 239 34.63 26.56 7.24
N LYS A 240 34.65 25.55 6.35
CA LYS A 240 35.78 24.64 6.17
C LYS A 240 37.02 25.39 5.69
N ILE A 241 36.88 26.28 4.71
CA ILE A 241 37.97 27.12 4.22
C ILE A 241 38.51 28.02 5.34
N GLU A 242 37.62 28.63 6.11
CA GLU A 242 38.01 29.50 7.23
C GLU A 242 38.72 28.72 8.34
N ALA A 243 38.19 27.55 8.72
CA ALA A 243 38.80 26.66 9.71
C ALA A 243 40.18 26.18 9.25
N GLN A 244 40.33 25.79 7.99
CA GLN A 244 41.63 25.41 7.44
C GLN A 244 42.60 26.60 7.47
N SER A 245 42.14 27.80 7.11
CA SER A 245 42.97 29.01 7.20
C SER A 245 43.44 29.31 8.63
N TYR A 246 42.59 29.09 9.64
CA TYR A 246 43.01 29.25 11.04
C TYR A 246 44.00 28.17 11.47
N ILE A 247 43.83 26.92 11.04
CA ILE A 247 44.79 25.84 11.32
C ILE A 247 46.16 26.19 10.72
N ASP A 248 46.20 26.59 9.45
CA ASP A 248 47.44 26.95 8.76
C ASP A 248 48.13 28.13 9.44
N LYS A 249 47.37 29.17 9.81
CA LYS A 249 47.89 30.33 10.57
C LYS A 249 48.40 29.94 11.95
N CYS A 250 47.72 29.04 12.66
CA CYS A 250 48.16 28.55 13.96
C CYS A 250 49.46 27.73 13.83
N GLU A 251 49.55 26.84 12.85
CA GLU A 251 50.76 26.06 12.58
C GLU A 251 51.95 26.98 12.22
N GLU A 252 51.73 27.97 11.35
CA GLU A 252 52.74 28.97 11.01
C GLU A 252 53.15 29.80 12.24
N ALA A 253 52.19 30.28 13.04
CA ALA A 253 52.47 31.02 14.25
C ALA A 253 53.24 30.21 15.30
N PHE A 254 52.90 28.93 15.53
CA PHE A 254 53.64 28.06 16.45
C PHE A 254 55.06 27.78 15.96
N ARG A 255 55.25 27.56 14.66
CA ARG A 255 56.56 27.32 14.04
C ARG A 255 57.44 28.57 14.09
N THR A 256 56.89 29.73 13.73
CA THR A 256 57.61 31.01 13.81
C THR A 256 57.91 31.38 15.26
N THR A 257 56.99 31.17 16.21
CA THR A 257 57.22 31.46 17.64
C THR A 257 58.32 30.59 18.24
N THR A 258 58.38 29.30 17.87
CA THR A 258 59.41 28.39 18.38
C THR A 258 60.81 28.76 17.87
N SER A 259 60.96 28.99 16.56
CA SER A 259 62.25 29.36 15.96
C SER A 259 62.71 30.76 16.41
N LYS A 260 61.80 31.74 16.38
CA LYS A 260 62.06 33.11 16.85
C LYS A 260 62.31 33.17 18.36
N GLY A 261 61.62 32.34 19.14
CA GLY A 261 61.81 32.21 20.58
C GLY A 261 63.18 31.67 20.95
N LEU A 262 63.64 30.62 20.25
CA LEU A 262 64.97 30.04 20.47
C LEU A 262 66.08 31.03 20.07
N ALA A 263 65.94 31.67 18.90
CA ALA A 263 66.87 32.70 18.44
C ALA A 263 66.93 33.91 19.40
N GLY A 264 65.78 34.35 19.89
CA GLY A 264 65.68 35.42 20.88
C GLY A 264 66.32 35.06 22.21
N ALA A 265 66.16 33.81 22.68
CA ALA A 265 66.79 33.33 23.91
C ALA A 265 68.33 33.32 23.82
N PHE A 266 68.90 32.97 22.66
CA PHE A 266 70.35 33.04 22.44
C PHE A 266 70.86 34.48 22.37
N GLU A 267 70.16 35.36 21.67
CA GLU A 267 70.50 36.79 21.59
C GLU A 267 70.45 37.48 22.97
N ASP A 268 69.42 37.18 23.78
CA ASP A 268 69.32 37.71 25.14
C ASP A 268 70.47 37.23 26.04
N LYS A 269 70.90 35.98 25.89
CA LYS A 269 72.05 35.43 26.63
C LYS A 269 73.35 36.10 26.19
N ALA A 270 73.59 36.24 24.90
CA ALA A 270 74.72 36.97 24.36
C ALA A 270 74.79 38.41 24.89
N LYS A 271 73.67 39.15 24.81
CA LYS A 271 73.60 40.54 25.29
C LYS A 271 73.86 40.66 26.79
N LYS A 272 73.35 39.73 27.60
CA LYS A 272 73.64 39.66 29.05
C LYS A 272 75.13 39.41 29.32
N LEU A 273 75.76 38.52 28.57
CA LEU A 273 77.21 38.27 28.68
C LEU A 273 78.03 39.49 28.26
N ASN A 274 77.67 40.16 27.17
CA ASN A 274 78.36 41.36 26.69
C ASN A 274 78.23 42.54 27.67
N LYS A 275 77.06 42.71 28.30
CA LYS A 275 76.91 43.68 29.41
C LYS A 275 77.81 43.32 30.60
N SER A 276 78.00 42.03 30.85
CA SER A 276 78.89 41.56 31.91
C SER A 276 80.37 41.78 31.59
N ILE A 277 80.76 41.59 30.33
CA ILE A 277 82.08 41.95 29.79
C ILE A 277 82.37 43.43 30.07
N GLN A 278 81.46 44.33 29.75
CA GLN A 278 81.62 45.77 30.02
C GLN A 278 81.87 46.07 31.50
N PHE A 279 81.20 45.36 32.41
CA PHE A 279 81.43 45.49 33.85
C PHE A 279 82.85 45.06 34.25
N TRP A 280 83.36 43.94 33.72
CA TRP A 280 84.74 43.49 33.98
C TRP A 280 85.79 44.39 33.35
N VAL A 281 85.53 44.96 32.17
CA VAL A 281 86.41 45.95 31.55
C VAL A 281 86.49 47.21 32.42
N ALA A 282 85.36 47.72 32.91
CA ALA A 282 85.34 48.84 33.84
C ALA A 282 86.11 48.52 35.13
N GLY A 283 85.94 47.30 35.67
CA GLY A 283 86.71 46.80 36.82
C GLY A 283 88.22 46.73 36.54
N LEU A 284 88.63 46.27 35.36
CA LEU A 284 90.02 46.21 34.94
C LEU A 284 90.62 47.62 34.87
N VAL A 285 89.93 48.57 34.22
CA VAL A 285 90.38 49.97 34.14
C VAL A 285 90.51 50.57 35.54
N GLY A 286 89.53 50.34 36.42
CA GLY A 286 89.58 50.79 37.81
C GLY A 286 90.75 50.19 38.60
N ALA A 287 91.05 48.91 38.39
CA ALA A 287 92.19 48.25 39.02
C ALA A 287 93.54 48.79 38.51
N LEU A 288 93.65 49.10 37.21
CA LEU A 288 94.83 49.75 36.65
C LEU A 288 95.05 51.16 37.24
N ILE A 289 93.99 51.96 37.35
CA ILE A 289 94.07 53.31 37.96
C ILE A 289 94.45 53.20 39.44
N SER A 290 93.81 52.30 40.19
CA SER A 290 94.12 52.05 41.59
C SER A 290 95.56 51.56 41.79
N GLY A 291 96.01 50.63 40.94
CA GLY A 291 97.39 50.14 40.92
C GLY A 291 98.40 51.26 40.62
N ALA A 292 98.09 52.17 39.69
CA ALA A 292 98.92 53.33 39.38
C ALA A 292 98.99 54.32 40.54
N LEU A 293 97.87 54.64 41.19
CA LEU A 293 97.82 55.53 42.36
C LEU A 293 98.57 54.95 43.57
N VAL A 294 98.31 53.68 43.89
CA VAL A 294 99.01 52.96 44.97
C VAL A 294 100.50 52.81 44.64
N GLY A 295 100.83 52.48 43.40
CA GLY A 295 102.21 52.40 42.92
C GLY A 295 102.94 53.74 43.06
N TYR A 296 102.34 54.84 42.62
CA TYR A 296 102.90 56.19 42.73
C TYR A 296 103.14 56.60 44.18
N THR A 297 102.14 56.43 45.06
CA THR A 297 102.28 56.78 46.49
C THR A 297 103.34 55.92 47.19
N ARG A 298 103.43 54.62 46.86
CA ARG A 298 104.43 53.72 47.43
C ARG A 298 105.83 53.97 46.89
N LEU A 299 105.99 54.26 45.60
CA LEU A 299 107.27 54.63 44.99
C LEU A 299 107.84 55.90 45.63
N HIS A 300 107.01 56.94 45.79
CA HIS A 300 107.44 58.16 46.48
C HIS A 300 107.75 57.93 47.97
N ALA A 301 106.98 57.08 48.65
CA ALA A 301 107.32 56.69 50.02
C ALA A 301 108.67 55.96 50.07
N LEU A 302 108.94 55.06 49.11
CA LEU A 302 110.20 54.31 49.04
C LEU A 302 111.40 55.21 48.74
N GLU A 303 111.23 56.19 47.84
CA GLU A 303 112.22 57.23 47.54
C GLU A 303 112.54 58.09 48.77
N ALA A 304 111.52 58.53 49.51
CA ALA A 304 111.69 59.28 50.75
C ALA A 304 112.41 58.47 51.85
N TYR A 305 112.12 57.16 51.96
CA TYR A 305 112.83 56.27 52.89
C TYR A 305 114.26 55.91 52.47
N LEU A 306 114.58 55.96 51.17
CA LEU A 306 115.94 55.79 50.66
C LEU A 306 116.82 57.03 50.88
N ALA A 307 116.21 58.22 50.90
CA ALA A 307 116.91 59.50 51.07
C ALA A 307 117.32 59.80 52.53
N ASP A 308 116.82 59.04 53.50
CA ASP A 308 117.03 59.29 54.94
C ASP A 308 118.23 58.47 55.50
N PRO A 309 119.30 59.09 56.02
CA PRO A 309 120.57 58.40 56.36
C PRO A 309 120.51 57.44 57.56
N ASN A 310 119.37 57.32 58.26
CA ASN A 310 119.24 56.57 59.52
C ASN A 310 118.29 55.36 59.42
N SER A 311 118.15 54.78 58.23
CA SER A 311 117.22 53.67 57.98
C SER A 311 117.85 52.29 58.30
N THR A 312 117.19 51.53 59.18
CA THR A 312 117.54 50.12 59.47
C THR A 312 117.09 49.24 58.31
N GLY A 313 117.96 48.38 57.76
CA GLY A 313 117.63 47.50 56.62
C GLY A 313 116.36 46.64 56.79
N LEU A 314 115.97 46.33 58.02
CA LEU A 314 114.71 45.62 58.33
C LEU A 314 113.46 46.46 58.02
N LYS A 315 113.48 47.78 58.26
CA LYS A 315 112.34 48.67 57.95
C LYS A 315 112.15 48.82 56.44
N LEU A 316 113.25 48.89 55.70
CA LEU A 316 113.23 48.93 54.23
C LEU A 316 112.66 47.63 53.65
N LEU A 317 113.01 46.47 54.23
CA LEU A 317 112.48 45.17 53.83
C LEU A 317 110.97 45.03 54.11
N ILE A 318 110.49 45.50 55.26
CA ILE A 318 109.05 45.52 55.58
C ILE A 318 108.29 46.43 54.60
N GLN A 319 108.83 47.62 54.29
CA GLN A 319 108.21 48.54 53.33
C GLN A 319 108.20 47.98 51.90
N LEU A 320 109.24 47.23 51.51
CA LEU A 320 109.31 46.55 50.22
C LEU A 320 108.25 45.45 50.09
N ILE A 321 108.12 44.58 51.10
CA ILE A 321 107.10 43.52 51.13
C ILE A 321 105.70 44.13 51.11
N LEU A 322 105.47 45.18 51.90
CA LEU A 322 104.19 45.86 51.95
C LEU A 322 103.84 46.56 50.62
N SER A 323 104.85 47.08 49.90
CA SER A 323 104.69 47.64 48.55
C SER A 323 104.30 46.55 47.53
N ILE A 324 105.01 45.42 47.51
CA ILE A 324 104.70 44.27 46.65
C ILE A 324 103.30 43.72 46.91
N LEU A 325 102.91 43.60 48.18
CA LEU A 325 101.59 43.10 48.55
C LEU A 325 100.47 44.11 48.20
N SER A 326 100.73 45.41 48.39
CA SER A 326 99.78 46.49 48.09
C SER A 326 99.56 46.69 46.59
N VAL A 327 100.60 46.57 45.76
CA VAL A 327 100.50 46.63 44.29
C VAL A 327 100.00 45.30 43.72
N GLY A 328 100.30 44.19 44.41
CA GLY A 328 99.86 42.85 44.03
C GLY A 328 98.35 42.66 44.00
N GLY A 329 97.59 43.33 44.87
CA GLY A 329 96.13 43.28 44.89
C GLY A 329 95.48 43.78 43.59
N PRO A 330 95.71 45.05 43.19
CA PRO A 330 95.23 45.57 41.91
C PRO A 330 95.74 44.79 40.68
N LEU A 331 97.00 44.32 40.69
CA LEU A 331 97.55 43.50 39.61
C LEU A 331 96.86 42.14 39.50
N TRP A 332 96.64 41.46 40.63
CA TRP A 332 95.94 40.18 40.67
C TRP A 332 94.51 40.31 40.17
N PHE A 333 93.80 41.37 40.58
CA PHE A 333 92.45 41.64 40.09
C PHE A 333 92.44 41.97 38.59
N ALA A 334 93.39 42.77 38.09
CA ALA A 334 93.50 43.08 36.67
C ALA A 334 93.75 41.81 35.82
N TRP A 335 94.60 40.90 36.31
CA TRP A 335 94.84 39.61 35.67
C TRP A 335 93.59 38.71 35.68
N LEU A 336 92.89 38.61 36.82
CA LEU A 336 91.64 37.86 36.93
C LEU A 336 90.57 38.42 35.97
N ALA A 337 90.43 39.75 35.93
CA ALA A 337 89.52 40.44 35.02
C ALA A 337 89.88 40.15 33.55
N THR A 338 91.18 40.08 33.21
CA THR A 338 91.67 39.73 31.86
C THR A 338 91.36 38.28 31.46
N LYS A 339 91.35 37.33 32.41
CA LYS A 339 90.90 35.96 32.12
C LYS A 339 89.38 35.88 31.97
N GLN A 340 88.64 36.56 32.86
CA GLN A 340 87.18 36.57 32.84
C GLN A 340 86.60 37.26 31.60
N ILE A 341 87.21 38.34 31.13
CA ILE A 341 86.83 39.00 29.87
C ILE A 341 87.01 38.04 28.67
N GLY A 342 88.14 37.33 28.61
CA GLY A 342 88.42 36.39 27.51
C GLY A 342 87.42 35.23 27.46
N GLN A 343 87.11 34.62 28.60
CA GLN A 343 86.12 33.54 28.68
C GLN A 343 84.72 34.03 28.29
N ARG A 344 84.26 35.16 28.86
CA ARG A 344 82.92 35.69 28.58
C ARG A 344 82.76 36.18 27.15
N PHE A 345 83.82 36.72 26.54
CA PHE A 345 83.83 37.12 25.13
C PHE A 345 83.66 35.92 24.20
N ARG A 346 84.42 34.83 24.43
CA ARG A 346 84.28 33.58 23.65
C ARG A 346 82.87 33.00 23.75
N LEU A 347 82.28 32.98 24.95
CA LEU A 347 80.90 32.51 25.14
C LEU A 347 79.86 33.46 24.49
N ALA A 348 80.06 34.78 24.58
CA ALA A 348 79.16 35.74 23.95
C ALA A 348 79.13 35.56 22.43
N GLU A 349 80.30 35.46 21.80
CA GLU A 349 80.44 35.25 20.36
C GLU A 349 79.77 33.95 19.89
N ASP A 350 79.91 32.85 20.65
CA ASP A 350 79.25 31.57 20.32
C ASP A 350 77.71 31.68 20.38
N TYR A 351 77.19 32.38 21.39
CA TYR A 351 75.75 32.61 21.50
C TYR A 351 75.22 33.58 20.44
N GLU A 352 75.99 34.61 20.05
CA GLU A 352 75.64 35.50 18.94
C GLU A 352 75.65 34.75 17.60
N PHE A 353 76.66 33.89 17.39
CA PHE A 353 76.72 33.01 16.23
C PHE A 353 75.49 32.08 16.17
N LYS A 354 75.15 31.39 17.27
CA LYS A 354 73.95 30.55 17.36
C LYS A 354 72.66 31.32 17.11
N ALA A 355 72.53 32.53 17.67
CA ALA A 355 71.38 33.39 17.41
C ALA A 355 71.26 33.77 15.93
N SER A 356 72.37 34.12 15.28
CA SER A 356 72.40 34.48 13.86
C SER A 356 72.05 33.29 12.95
N VAL A 357 72.59 32.10 13.26
CA VAL A 357 72.28 30.85 12.54
C VAL A 357 70.81 30.49 12.70
N SER A 358 70.22 30.60 13.90
CA SER A 358 68.80 30.36 14.11
C SER A 358 67.90 31.36 13.36
N LYS A 359 68.28 32.65 13.32
CA LYS A 359 67.55 33.66 12.54
C LYS A 359 67.64 33.41 11.04
N ALA A 360 68.84 33.11 10.54
CA ALA A 360 69.07 32.81 9.13
C ALA A 360 68.36 31.52 8.70
N TYR A 361 68.31 30.52 9.58
CA TYR A 361 67.56 29.29 9.35
C TYR A 361 66.06 29.55 9.14
N GLU A 362 65.44 30.46 9.90
CA GLU A 362 64.02 30.81 9.69
C GLU A 362 63.80 31.43 8.30
N GLY A 363 64.68 32.34 7.87
CA GLY A 363 64.66 32.93 6.53
C GLY A 363 64.86 31.92 5.41
N TYR A 364 65.91 31.10 5.49
CA TYR A 364 66.24 30.10 4.47
C TYR A 364 65.24 28.95 4.43
N ARG A 365 64.66 28.56 5.57
CA ARG A 365 63.63 27.52 5.61
C ARG A 365 62.38 27.95 4.85
N ARG A 366 62.00 29.24 4.95
CA ARG A 366 60.85 29.78 4.21
C ARG A 366 61.04 29.66 2.70
N GLU A 367 62.26 29.86 2.22
CA GLU A 367 62.62 29.69 0.80
C GLU A 367 62.83 28.22 0.43
N ALA A 368 63.41 27.40 1.32
CA ALA A 368 63.68 25.98 1.10
C ALA A 368 62.40 25.14 0.91
N LEU A 369 61.31 25.48 1.61
CA LEU A 369 60.00 24.82 1.43
C LEU A 369 59.44 24.95 0.00
N GLN A 370 59.93 25.90 -0.79
CA GLN A 370 59.46 26.14 -2.16
C GLN A 370 60.39 25.57 -3.24
N LEU A 371 61.63 25.19 -2.91
CA LEU A 371 62.68 24.94 -3.90
C LEU A 371 63.03 23.45 -4.08
N ASP A 372 63.29 22.68 -3.00
CA ASP A 372 63.65 21.24 -3.09
C ASP A 372 63.69 20.53 -1.71
N GLU A 373 63.35 19.23 -1.66
CA GLU A 373 63.36 18.41 -0.44
C GLU A 373 64.78 18.04 0.01
N ASP A 374 65.68 17.75 -0.93
CA ASP A 374 67.10 17.46 -0.65
C ASP A 374 67.83 18.67 -0.04
N PHE A 375 67.51 19.88 -0.52
CA PHE A 375 68.04 21.13 0.03
C PHE A 375 67.54 21.35 1.46
N SER A 376 66.26 21.08 1.70
CA SER A 376 65.63 21.16 3.02
C SER A 376 66.35 20.24 4.02
N GLN A 377 66.55 18.96 3.67
CA GLN A 377 67.25 17.99 4.53
C GLN A 377 68.68 18.43 4.87
N ARG A 378 69.44 18.92 3.88
CA ARG A 378 70.80 19.46 4.12
C ARG A 378 70.79 20.69 5.01
N LEU A 379 69.82 21.59 4.83
CA LEU A 379 69.66 22.80 5.65
C LEU A 379 69.34 22.44 7.10
N PHE A 380 68.38 21.53 7.33
CA PHE A 380 68.03 21.04 8.65
C PHE A 380 69.21 20.35 9.34
N GLY A 381 69.89 19.42 8.65
CA GLY A 381 71.02 18.68 9.23
C GLY A 381 72.20 19.59 9.60
N ASN A 382 72.54 20.53 8.73
CA ASN A 382 73.62 21.49 9.02
C ASN A 382 73.25 22.47 10.14
N ALA A 383 72.01 22.96 10.19
CA ALA A 383 71.56 23.87 11.24
C ALA A 383 71.49 23.18 12.61
N LEU A 384 70.98 21.94 12.66
CA LEU A 384 70.90 21.15 13.89
C LEU A 384 72.29 20.85 14.46
N THR A 385 73.23 20.41 13.60
CA THR A 385 74.63 20.17 14.00
C THR A 385 75.26 21.42 14.63
N ARG A 386 74.97 22.62 14.08
CA ARG A 386 75.52 23.88 14.62
C ARG A 386 74.88 24.31 15.94
N LEU A 387 73.63 23.93 16.18
CA LEU A 387 72.93 24.21 17.44
C LEU A 387 73.35 23.25 18.56
N GLU A 388 73.64 21.99 18.22
CA GLU A 388 74.06 20.95 19.16
C GLU A 388 75.54 21.05 19.58
N GLU A 389 76.36 21.81 18.84
CA GLU A 389 77.78 22.00 19.18
C GLU A 389 77.94 22.64 20.58
N PRO A 390 78.67 22.01 21.52
CA PRO A 390 78.79 22.50 22.90
C PRO A 390 79.59 23.81 22.98
N PRO A 391 79.16 24.78 23.83
CA PRO A 391 79.68 26.17 23.85
C PRO A 391 81.11 26.33 24.41
N LEU A 392 81.80 25.22 24.71
CA LEU A 392 83.07 25.18 25.45
C LEU A 392 84.29 24.87 24.57
N ARG A 393 84.16 24.81 23.24
CA ARG A 393 85.25 24.42 22.32
C ARG A 393 86.52 25.27 22.43
N PHE A 394 86.40 26.52 22.89
CA PHE A 394 87.51 27.47 22.98
C PHE A 394 87.88 27.85 24.42
N VAL A 395 87.45 27.11 25.46
CA VAL A 395 87.94 27.35 26.82
C VAL A 395 89.16 26.46 27.02
N GLU A 396 90.34 27.06 27.11
CA GLU A 396 91.59 26.34 27.36
C GLU A 396 91.52 25.59 28.70
N ASP A 397 91.86 24.30 28.70
CA ASP A 397 91.76 23.38 29.86
C ASP A 397 92.66 23.72 31.06
N THR A 398 93.54 24.73 30.94
CA THR A 398 94.49 25.06 32.01
C THR A 398 94.14 26.38 32.69
N ALA A 399 93.16 26.29 33.60
CA ALA A 399 92.82 27.35 34.55
C ALA A 399 93.94 27.54 35.58
N HIS A 400 95.07 28.08 35.16
CA HIS A 400 96.09 28.56 36.09
C HIS A 400 95.44 29.62 36.96
N SER A 401 95.45 29.41 38.29
CA SER A 401 94.64 30.21 39.23
C SER A 401 95.40 31.42 39.82
N SER A 402 96.65 31.64 39.44
CA SER A 402 97.42 32.80 39.88
C SER A 402 98.39 33.31 38.79
N PRO A 403 98.69 34.63 38.77
CA PRO A 403 99.65 35.23 37.84
C PRO A 403 101.04 34.59 37.90
N LEU A 404 101.49 34.22 39.11
CA LEU A 404 102.78 33.56 39.29
C LEU A 404 102.79 32.15 38.70
N MET A 405 101.68 31.41 38.81
CA MET A 405 101.58 30.06 38.26
C MET A 405 101.61 30.06 36.73
N GLU A 406 101.04 31.08 36.08
CA GLU A 406 101.08 31.25 34.62
C GLU A 406 102.47 31.66 34.12
N ILE A 407 103.17 32.54 34.85
CA ILE A 407 104.56 32.90 34.52
C ILE A 407 105.48 31.69 34.70
N LEU A 408 105.32 30.93 35.79
CA LEU A 408 106.13 29.75 36.10
C LEU A 408 105.89 28.59 35.11
N SER A 409 104.69 28.46 34.58
CA SER A 409 104.34 27.43 33.60
C SER A 409 104.62 27.84 32.15
N SER A 410 104.88 29.12 31.88
CA SER A 410 105.16 29.63 30.54
C SER A 410 106.44 29.04 29.95
N ASP A 411 106.39 28.64 28.68
CA ASP A 411 107.53 28.05 27.97
C ASP A 411 108.71 29.04 27.82
N ASN A 412 108.43 30.34 27.92
CA ASN A 412 109.46 31.39 27.93
C ASN A 412 110.22 31.45 29.25
N PHE A 413 109.57 31.24 30.39
CA PHE A 413 110.24 31.16 31.69
C PHE A 413 111.07 29.89 31.83
N LYS A 414 110.56 28.75 31.32
CA LYS A 414 111.34 27.50 31.22
C LYS A 414 112.60 27.69 30.38
N LYS A 415 112.51 28.32 29.21
CA LYS A 415 113.67 28.66 28.37
C LYS A 415 114.67 29.60 29.05
N LEU A 416 114.19 30.55 29.85
CA LEU A 416 115.03 31.52 30.57
C LEU A 416 115.74 30.89 31.78
N ILE A 417 115.08 29.93 32.46
CA ILE A 417 115.72 29.08 33.48
C ILE A 417 116.76 28.15 32.85
N GLU A 418 116.47 27.54 31.70
CA GLU A 418 117.44 26.69 30.99
C GLU A 418 118.66 27.49 30.49
N GLN A 419 118.47 28.72 30.00
CA GLN A 419 119.57 29.58 29.55
C GLN A 419 120.33 30.28 30.69
N GLY A 420 119.72 30.43 31.87
CA GLY A 420 120.33 30.98 33.08
C GLY A 420 120.88 29.94 34.06
N GLY A 421 120.77 28.65 33.72
CA GLY A 421 121.00 27.49 34.60
C GLY A 421 122.32 27.52 35.36
N ASP A 422 123.43 27.85 34.69
CA ASP A 422 124.76 27.83 35.32
C ASP A 422 124.92 28.82 36.47
N LYS A 423 124.24 29.98 36.42
CA LYS A 423 124.34 31.01 37.48
C LYS A 423 123.37 30.77 38.63
N ILE A 424 122.25 30.09 38.35
CA ILE A 424 121.22 29.76 39.33
C ILE A 424 121.61 28.50 40.11
N ASP A 425 122.26 27.54 39.46
CA ASP A 425 122.82 26.34 40.09
C ASP A 425 123.98 26.68 41.04
N LEU A 426 124.85 27.64 40.70
CA LEU A 426 125.91 28.14 41.61
C LEU A 426 125.37 28.81 42.88
N VAL A 427 124.17 29.38 42.83
CA VAL A 427 123.51 30.02 43.98
C VAL A 427 122.72 29.00 44.81
N LEU A 428 122.08 28.02 44.16
CA LEU A 428 121.36 26.93 44.81
C LEU A 428 122.31 25.92 45.47
N GLU A 429 123.49 25.68 44.90
CA GLU A 429 124.56 24.86 45.49
C GLU A 429 125.15 25.54 46.74
N LYS A 430 125.39 26.87 46.69
CA LYS A 430 125.79 27.66 47.88
C LYS A 430 124.70 27.76 48.96
N ALA A 431 123.44 27.50 48.61
CA ALA A 431 122.29 27.52 49.51
C ALA A 431 121.81 26.12 49.95
N GLY A 432 122.50 25.03 49.54
CA GLY A 432 122.40 23.71 50.15
C GLY A 432 121.15 22.87 49.84
N LEU A 433 120.49 23.03 48.69
CA LEU A 433 119.27 22.27 48.35
C LEU A 433 119.35 21.57 46.98
N GLN A 434 119.20 20.24 46.94
CA GLN A 434 119.12 19.41 45.71
C GLN A 434 117.69 18.94 45.40
N LYS A 435 117.35 18.84 44.11
CA LYS A 435 116.02 18.53 43.56
C LYS A 435 115.81 17.01 43.37
N LYS A 436 114.65 16.47 43.77
CA LYS A 436 114.27 15.04 43.60
C LYS A 436 113.09 14.90 42.63
N ASN A 437 113.26 14.11 41.57
CA ASN A 437 112.26 13.86 40.51
C ASN A 437 111.27 12.72 40.88
N SER A 438 110.08 12.82 40.27
CA SER A 438 108.86 12.02 40.43
C SER A 438 108.79 10.76 39.56
N GLU A 439 108.04 9.73 39.99
CA GLU A 439 107.48 8.70 39.09
C GLU A 439 106.01 8.35 39.41
N LYS A 440 105.23 8.21 38.32
CA LYS A 440 103.81 7.88 38.18
C LYS A 440 103.51 6.39 38.41
N LYS A 441 102.26 6.06 38.80
CA LYS A 441 101.58 4.80 38.42
C LYS A 441 100.07 5.04 38.21
N ASP A 442 99.60 4.75 37.00
CA ASP A 442 98.19 4.59 36.61
C ASP A 442 97.69 3.18 36.98
N ASN A 443 96.40 3.04 37.29
CA ASN A 443 95.66 1.79 37.16
C ASN A 443 94.16 2.07 36.88
N PRO A 444 93.46 1.29 36.05
CA PRO A 444 92.15 1.68 35.51
C PRO A 444 90.95 0.82 35.98
N ILE A 445 89.75 1.46 35.91
CA ILE A 445 88.39 0.98 35.58
C ILE A 445 87.67 0.00 36.56
N ASP A 446 86.46 0.40 37.02
CA ASP A 446 85.24 -0.38 36.71
C ASP A 446 83.92 0.37 36.93
N THR A 447 83.04 0.17 35.94
CA THR A 447 81.76 0.83 35.67
C THR A 447 80.63 0.07 36.37
N LYS A 448 79.75 0.76 37.10
CA LYS A 448 78.51 0.18 37.66
C LYS A 448 77.32 0.48 36.74
N GLU A 449 76.79 -0.55 36.10
CA GLU A 449 75.44 -0.55 35.53
C GLU A 449 74.40 -0.82 36.63
N PHE A 450 73.41 0.07 36.75
CA PHE A 450 72.20 -0.13 37.53
C PHE A 450 71.10 -0.69 36.62
N LYS A 451 70.59 -1.87 36.95
CA LYS A 451 69.31 -2.39 36.45
C LYS A 451 68.17 -1.71 37.24
N ASN A 452 67.23 -1.09 36.52
CA ASN A 452 65.94 -0.66 37.07
C ASN A 452 64.91 -1.78 36.85
N GLU A 453 64.12 -2.01 37.89
CA GLU A 453 62.93 -2.86 37.94
C GLU A 453 61.76 -2.15 37.25
N ASP A 454 61.09 -2.87 36.34
CA ASP A 454 59.76 -2.53 35.85
C ASP A 454 58.72 -3.32 36.67
N GLU A 455 57.98 -2.65 37.55
CA GLU A 455 56.68 -3.11 38.08
C GLU A 455 55.74 -1.90 38.29
N GLU A 456 54.52 -2.03 37.74
CA GLU A 456 53.28 -1.30 38.03
C GLU A 456 53.13 0.21 37.74
N LYS A 457 52.54 0.54 36.58
CA LYS A 457 51.12 1.01 36.38
C LYS A 457 50.95 2.00 35.23
#